data_AF-A0AAJ6YKH8-F1
#
_entry.id   AF-A0AAJ6YKH8-F1
#
_cell.length_a   1.000
_cell.length_b   1.000
_cell.length_c   1.000
_cell.angle_alpha   90.00
_cell.angle_beta   90.00
_cell.angle_gamma   90.00
#
_symmetry.space_group_name_H-M   'P 1'
#
loop_
_entity.id
_entity.type
_entity.pdbx_description
1 polymer ?
#
loop_
_entity_poly.entity_id
_entity_poly.type
_entity_poly.pdbx_seq_one_letter_code
_entity_poly.pdbx_strand_id
1 'polypeptide(L)'
;MPINMKNIIFMALVVYTSALPKDTSEALQPLQLSEFINNAQKNINNLAANIKNQLNIPDQDTVVNTLKNQSSTFVNNVQQYITSVSEEVKSKTPELEKLWADVKNKLSKVIEDINANVPNAKESAEKLQKQFQEGVETLVKESNTIAEAFKQNSGHVKEEIAGFTKKAVDIAVEATQNLNDQLKSAANQATIAIDKKN
;
A
#
# COMPACT_ATOMS: atom_id res chain seq x y z
N MET A 1 56.04 35.31 -9.51
CA MET A 1 54.75 35.60 -8.85
C MET A 1 53.65 34.85 -9.61
N PRO A 2 52.64 34.31 -8.91
CA PRO A 2 51.91 33.09 -9.29
C PRO A 2 50.53 33.38 -9.88
N ILE A 3 49.84 32.32 -10.37
CA ILE A 3 48.38 32.07 -10.48
C ILE A 3 48.23 30.91 -11.49
N ASN A 4 47.37 29.91 -11.37
CA ASN A 4 46.71 29.26 -10.24
C ASN A 4 46.12 27.96 -10.83
N MET A 5 46.18 26.89 -10.06
CA MET A 5 45.65 25.56 -10.38
C MET A 5 44.15 25.54 -10.13
N LYS A 6 43.32 25.13 -11.11
CA LYS A 6 41.96 24.62 -10.86
C LYS A 6 41.36 23.90 -12.07
N ASN A 7 40.86 22.70 -11.79
CA ASN A 7 39.84 21.92 -12.50
C ASN A 7 40.30 21.03 -13.67
N ILE A 8 40.85 19.86 -13.31
CA ILE A 8 40.80 18.67 -14.16
C ILE A 8 39.44 18.00 -13.92
N ILE A 9 38.52 18.12 -14.87
CA ILE A 9 37.29 17.33 -14.91
C ILE A 9 37.66 15.98 -15.56
N PHE A 10 37.70 14.92 -14.76
CA PHE A 10 37.76 13.55 -15.27
C PHE A 10 36.39 13.17 -15.83
N MET A 11 36.27 13.19 -17.16
CA MET A 11 35.12 12.66 -17.89
C MET A 11 35.29 11.14 -17.97
N ALA A 12 34.66 10.40 -17.06
CA ALA A 12 34.63 8.95 -17.10
C ALA A 12 33.74 8.50 -18.28
N LEU A 13 34.40 7.97 -19.31
CA LEU A 13 33.80 7.34 -20.48
C LEU A 13 33.11 6.04 -20.03
N VAL A 14 31.78 5.98 -20.07
CA VAL A 14 31.04 4.72 -19.87
C VAL A 14 31.09 3.94 -21.17
N VAL A 15 31.84 2.84 -21.14
CA VAL A 15 31.92 1.86 -22.24
C VAL A 15 30.65 1.00 -22.18
N TYR A 16 29.78 1.14 -23.18
CA TYR A 16 28.72 0.16 -23.43
C TYR A 16 29.35 -1.12 -24.02
N THR A 17 29.36 -2.20 -23.24
CA THR A 17 29.52 -3.55 -23.79
C THR A 17 28.21 -4.29 -23.65
N SER A 18 27.74 -4.83 -24.77
CA SER A 18 26.53 -5.63 -24.94
C SER A 18 26.76 -7.08 -24.48
N ALA A 19 25.95 -7.59 -23.53
CA ALA A 19 25.78 -9.03 -23.31
C ALA A 19 24.51 -9.38 -22.49
N LEU A 20 23.58 -10.09 -23.16
CA LEU A 20 22.56 -11.06 -22.68
C LEU A 20 21.46 -10.63 -21.66
N PRO A 21 20.18 -10.99 -21.90
CA PRO A 21 19.08 -10.72 -20.98
C PRO A 21 19.15 -11.76 -19.84
N LYS A 22 19.80 -11.39 -18.75
CA LYS A 22 19.64 -12.07 -17.48
C LYS A 22 18.55 -11.31 -16.76
N ASP A 23 17.45 -11.99 -16.42
CA ASP A 23 16.36 -11.45 -15.60
C ASP A 23 16.96 -10.61 -14.48
N THR A 24 16.93 -9.30 -14.71
CA THR A 24 17.37 -8.34 -13.74
C THR A 24 16.19 -8.28 -12.81
N SER A 25 16.27 -9.04 -11.72
CA SER A 25 15.52 -8.70 -10.52
C SER A 25 15.99 -7.27 -10.21
N GLU A 26 15.28 -6.28 -10.73
CA GLU A 26 15.57 -4.88 -10.50
C GLU A 26 15.39 -4.68 -9.01
N ALA A 27 16.50 -4.71 -8.28
CA ALA A 27 16.51 -4.37 -6.87
C ALA A 27 15.87 -2.97 -6.76
N LEU A 28 14.64 -2.96 -6.24
CA LEU A 28 13.81 -1.76 -6.07
C LEU A 28 14.65 -0.69 -5.40
N GLN A 29 15.03 0.31 -6.19
CA GLN A 29 15.80 1.42 -5.66
C GLN A 29 14.91 2.22 -4.69
N PRO A 30 15.48 2.80 -3.63
CA PRO A 30 14.73 3.54 -2.59
C PRO A 30 13.77 4.61 -3.13
N LEU A 31 14.03 5.15 -4.32
CA LEU A 31 13.18 6.12 -5.02
C LEU A 31 11.81 5.53 -5.40
N GLN A 32 11.75 4.31 -5.93
CA GLN A 32 10.50 3.69 -6.39
C GLN A 32 9.55 3.44 -5.20
N LEU A 33 10.09 3.03 -4.06
CA LEU A 33 9.30 2.76 -2.86
C LEU A 33 8.59 4.01 -2.32
N SER A 34 9.28 5.15 -2.34
CA SER A 34 8.70 6.42 -1.91
C SER A 34 7.58 6.89 -2.85
N GLU A 35 7.71 6.66 -4.15
CA GLU A 35 6.65 6.96 -5.13
C GLU A 35 5.42 6.06 -4.91
N PHE A 36 5.63 4.76 -4.68
CA PHE A 36 4.55 3.84 -4.37
C PHE A 36 3.81 4.24 -3.08
N ILE A 37 4.54 4.60 -2.02
CA ILE A 37 3.96 5.07 -0.76
C ILE A 37 3.16 6.37 -0.98
N ASN A 38 3.73 7.34 -1.71
CA ASN A 38 3.05 8.60 -2.02
C ASN A 38 1.78 8.37 -2.85
N ASN A 39 1.82 7.43 -3.79
CA ASN A 39 0.66 7.05 -4.60
C ASN A 39 -0.42 6.38 -3.75
N ALA A 40 -0.05 5.48 -2.84
CA ALA A 40 -0.99 4.90 -1.89
C ALA A 40 -1.64 5.96 -1.01
N GLN A 41 -0.84 6.87 -0.42
CA GLN A 41 -1.35 7.99 0.38
C GLN A 41 -2.29 8.90 -0.42
N LYS A 42 -1.94 9.21 -1.66
CA LYS A 42 -2.80 9.99 -2.56
C LYS A 42 -4.12 9.27 -2.85
N ASN A 43 -4.09 7.97 -3.08
CA ASN A 43 -5.30 7.17 -3.33
C ASN A 43 -6.19 7.07 -2.08
N ILE A 44 -5.62 6.92 -0.88
CA ILE A 44 -6.35 6.96 0.40
C ILE A 44 -7.04 8.33 0.58
N ASN A 45 -6.31 9.42 0.35
CA ASN A 45 -6.85 10.79 0.47
C ASN A 45 -7.96 11.05 -0.56
N ASN A 46 -7.77 10.58 -1.80
CA ASN A 46 -8.78 10.67 -2.85
C ASN A 46 -10.04 9.88 -2.51
N LEU A 47 -9.90 8.67 -1.94
CA LEU A 47 -11.02 7.85 -1.49
C LEU A 47 -11.85 8.58 -0.42
N ALA A 48 -11.19 9.17 0.58
CA ALA A 48 -11.85 9.93 1.65
C ALA A 48 -12.64 11.12 1.10
N ALA A 49 -12.06 11.86 0.15
CA ALA A 49 -12.71 13.00 -0.50
C ALA A 49 -13.89 12.57 -1.40
N ASN A 50 -13.73 11.49 -2.17
CA ASN A 50 -14.74 11.02 -3.12
C ASN A 50 -15.98 10.47 -2.43
N ILE A 51 -15.82 9.73 -1.32
CA ILE A 51 -16.97 9.24 -0.55
C ILE A 51 -17.80 10.40 0.02
N LYS A 52 -17.13 11.45 0.53
CA LYS A 52 -17.78 12.57 1.19
C LYS A 52 -18.46 13.56 0.23
N ASN A 53 -17.86 13.80 -0.95
CA ASN A 53 -18.24 14.93 -1.79
C ASN A 53 -18.81 14.58 -3.18
N GLN A 54 -18.58 13.36 -3.70
CA GLN A 54 -18.90 13.03 -5.11
C GLN A 54 -19.96 11.94 -5.27
N LEU A 55 -20.24 11.17 -4.24
CA LEU A 55 -21.14 10.04 -4.33
C LEU A 55 -22.54 10.44 -3.86
N ASN A 56 -23.32 11.02 -4.76
CA ASN A 56 -24.77 11.13 -4.59
C ASN A 56 -25.43 9.75 -4.82
N ILE A 57 -24.93 8.72 -4.12
CA ILE A 57 -25.40 7.34 -4.29
C ILE A 57 -26.77 7.25 -3.60
N PRO A 58 -27.86 7.03 -4.36
CA PRO A 58 -29.20 6.93 -3.79
C PRO A 58 -29.40 5.66 -2.95
N ASP A 59 -28.59 4.64 -3.22
CA ASP A 59 -28.69 3.30 -2.63
C ASP A 59 -27.60 3.05 -1.58
N GLN A 60 -27.94 3.26 -0.32
CA GLN A 60 -27.03 2.98 0.80
C GLN A 60 -26.65 1.50 0.91
N ASP A 61 -27.52 0.56 0.51
CA ASP A 61 -27.20 -0.87 0.62
C ASP A 61 -26.06 -1.24 -0.35
N THR A 62 -26.00 -0.62 -1.54
CA THR A 62 -24.87 -0.79 -2.46
C THR A 62 -23.56 -0.24 -1.88
N VAL A 63 -23.58 0.93 -1.24
CA VAL A 63 -22.37 1.50 -0.59
C VAL A 63 -21.88 0.59 0.52
N VAL A 64 -22.79 0.17 1.40
CA VAL A 64 -22.52 -0.71 2.53
C VAL A 64 -21.94 -2.04 2.06
N ASN A 65 -22.54 -2.68 1.05
CA ASN A 65 -22.06 -3.95 0.52
C ASN A 65 -20.70 -3.82 -0.16
N THR A 66 -20.49 -2.74 -0.93
CA THR A 66 -19.19 -2.44 -1.55
C THR A 66 -18.11 -2.30 -0.49
N LEU A 67 -18.37 -1.47 0.52
CA LEU A 67 -17.44 -1.24 1.62
C LEU A 67 -17.16 -2.54 2.40
N LYS A 68 -18.20 -3.30 2.74
CA LYS A 68 -18.08 -4.60 3.39
C LYS A 68 -17.18 -5.55 2.62
N ASN A 69 -17.42 -5.71 1.32
CA ASN A 69 -16.67 -6.63 0.47
C ASN A 69 -15.20 -6.20 0.33
N GLN A 70 -14.94 -4.90 0.15
CA GLN A 70 -13.58 -4.38 0.03
C GLN A 70 -12.83 -4.44 1.36
N SER A 71 -13.50 -4.16 2.48
CA SER A 71 -12.94 -4.34 3.82
C SER A 71 -12.57 -5.79 4.10
N SER A 72 -13.45 -6.76 3.78
CA SER A 72 -13.13 -8.18 3.93
C SER A 72 -11.99 -8.64 3.03
N THR A 73 -11.95 -8.15 1.78
CA THR A 73 -10.86 -8.47 0.84
C THR A 73 -9.53 -7.91 1.34
N PHE A 74 -9.52 -6.66 1.79
CA PHE A 74 -8.34 -6.03 2.37
C PHE A 74 -7.84 -6.80 3.60
N VAL A 75 -8.72 -7.14 4.53
CA VAL A 75 -8.37 -7.95 5.71
C VAL A 75 -7.72 -9.28 5.30
N ASN A 76 -8.29 -9.99 4.34
CA ASN A 76 -7.73 -11.25 3.86
C ASN A 76 -6.33 -11.06 3.27
N ASN A 77 -6.14 -10.01 2.46
CA ASN A 77 -4.84 -9.70 1.86
C ASN A 77 -3.80 -9.32 2.92
N VAL A 78 -4.17 -8.54 3.93
CA VAL A 78 -3.29 -8.20 5.06
C VAL A 78 -2.95 -9.45 5.86
N GLN A 79 -3.91 -10.35 6.09
CA GLN A 79 -3.65 -11.59 6.82
C GLN A 79 -2.71 -12.52 6.07
N GLN A 80 -2.85 -12.63 4.75
CA GLN A 80 -1.90 -13.35 3.90
C GLN A 80 -0.52 -12.70 3.91
N TYR A 81 -0.45 -11.36 3.84
CA TYR A 81 0.79 -10.62 3.98
C TYR A 81 1.49 -10.92 5.30
N ILE A 82 0.76 -10.86 6.43
CA ILE A 82 1.30 -11.19 7.74
C ILE A 82 1.87 -12.61 7.77
N THR A 83 1.16 -13.58 7.20
CA THR A 83 1.62 -14.98 7.17
C THR A 83 2.90 -15.11 6.34
N SER A 84 2.93 -14.62 5.11
CA SER A 84 4.11 -14.71 4.23
C SER A 84 5.34 -14.07 4.86
N VAL A 85 5.21 -12.84 5.38
CA VAL A 85 6.36 -12.13 5.96
C VAL A 85 6.79 -12.80 7.26
N SER A 86 5.86 -13.33 8.09
CA SER A 86 6.24 -14.07 9.30
C SER A 86 7.06 -15.33 9.01
N GLU A 87 6.76 -16.03 7.93
CA GLU A 87 7.52 -17.23 7.51
C GLU A 87 8.93 -16.85 7.07
N GLU A 88 9.06 -15.80 6.27
CA GLU A 88 10.36 -15.35 5.78
C GLU A 88 11.22 -14.74 6.90
N VAL A 89 10.65 -13.90 7.77
CA VAL A 89 11.37 -13.23 8.87
C VAL A 89 11.97 -14.21 9.88
N LYS A 90 11.25 -15.29 10.22
CA LYS A 90 11.73 -16.35 11.14
C LYS A 90 13.04 -16.99 10.70
N SER A 91 13.34 -16.96 9.40
CA SER A 91 14.54 -17.59 8.84
C SER A 91 15.78 -16.69 8.81
N LYS A 92 15.69 -15.45 9.32
CA LYS A 92 16.73 -14.41 9.13
C LYS A 92 17.44 -14.00 10.41
N THR A 93 16.94 -13.00 11.14
CA THR A 93 17.63 -12.41 12.30
C THR A 93 16.69 -12.08 13.46
N PRO A 94 17.15 -12.16 14.72
CA PRO A 94 16.33 -11.81 15.90
C PRO A 94 15.83 -10.36 15.92
N GLU A 95 16.61 -9.43 15.35
CA GLU A 95 16.25 -8.02 15.25
C GLU A 95 15.08 -7.81 14.27
N LEU A 96 15.09 -8.52 13.13
CA LEU A 96 14.00 -8.50 12.17
C LEU A 96 12.73 -9.12 12.78
N GLU A 97 12.89 -10.21 13.51
CA GLU A 97 11.77 -10.87 14.20
C GLU A 97 11.11 -9.95 15.22
N LYS A 98 11.90 -9.18 15.99
CA LYS A 98 11.36 -8.21 16.94
C LYS A 98 10.62 -7.06 16.25
N LEU A 99 11.22 -6.46 15.22
CA LEU A 99 10.58 -5.38 14.46
C LEU A 99 9.28 -5.87 13.79
N TRP A 100 9.34 -7.06 13.20
CA TRP A 100 8.20 -7.68 12.57
C TRP A 100 7.09 -8.02 13.56
N ALA A 101 7.41 -8.45 14.79
CA ALA A 101 6.42 -8.70 15.82
C ALA A 101 5.59 -7.44 16.14
N ASP A 102 6.23 -6.27 16.23
CA ASP A 102 5.55 -5.00 16.45
C ASP A 102 4.63 -4.62 15.29
N VAL A 103 5.12 -4.79 14.04
CA VAL A 103 4.30 -4.55 12.83
C VAL A 103 3.13 -5.51 12.76
N LYS A 104 3.38 -6.80 12.96
CA LYS A 104 2.36 -7.85 12.99
C LYS A 104 1.25 -7.52 13.99
N ASN A 105 1.61 -7.07 15.20
CA ASN A 105 0.60 -6.72 16.21
C ASN A 105 -0.31 -5.57 15.75
N LYS A 106 0.25 -4.54 15.11
CA LYS A 106 -0.55 -3.42 14.58
C LYS A 106 -1.44 -3.85 13.42
N LEU A 107 -0.93 -4.67 12.50
CA LEU A 107 -1.72 -5.18 11.37
C LEU A 107 -2.80 -6.16 11.82
N SER A 108 -2.53 -7.01 12.81
CA SER A 108 -3.55 -7.87 13.44
C SER A 108 -4.66 -7.04 14.07
N LYS A 109 -4.31 -5.94 14.76
CA LYS A 109 -5.31 -5.03 15.32
C LYS A 109 -6.19 -4.39 14.24
N VAL A 110 -5.61 -3.98 13.12
CA VAL A 110 -6.37 -3.49 11.96
C VAL A 110 -7.37 -4.55 11.48
N ILE A 111 -6.93 -5.81 11.36
CA ILE A 111 -7.78 -6.93 10.97
C ILE A 111 -8.95 -7.10 11.95
N GLU A 112 -8.66 -7.11 13.26
CA GLU A 112 -9.67 -7.23 14.32
C GLU A 112 -10.69 -6.09 14.29
N ASP A 113 -10.20 -4.85 14.21
CA ASP A 113 -11.02 -3.64 14.21
C ASP A 113 -11.97 -3.61 13.00
N ILE A 114 -11.48 -3.97 11.81
CA ILE A 114 -12.31 -4.06 10.60
C ILE A 114 -13.30 -5.21 10.71
N ASN A 115 -12.86 -6.43 11.06
CA ASN A 115 -13.72 -7.61 11.16
C ASN A 115 -14.85 -7.43 12.19
N ALA A 116 -14.61 -6.69 13.28
CA ALA A 116 -15.64 -6.39 14.27
C ALA A 116 -16.79 -5.53 13.71
N ASN A 117 -16.56 -4.76 12.65
CA ASN A 117 -17.53 -3.82 12.10
C ASN A 117 -18.07 -4.22 10.71
N VAL A 118 -17.42 -5.18 10.03
CA VAL A 118 -17.90 -5.78 8.77
C VAL A 118 -19.34 -6.36 8.89
N PRO A 119 -19.73 -7.09 9.95
CA PRO A 119 -21.10 -7.58 10.12
C PRO A 119 -22.14 -6.45 10.27
N ASN A 120 -21.73 -5.34 10.91
CA ASN A 120 -22.58 -4.19 11.23
C ASN A 120 -22.40 -3.03 10.23
N ALA A 121 -21.86 -3.32 9.03
CA ALA A 121 -21.55 -2.30 8.03
C ALA A 121 -22.77 -1.43 7.66
N LYS A 122 -23.99 -1.96 7.76
CA LYS A 122 -25.23 -1.23 7.50
C LYS A 122 -25.51 -0.12 8.52
N GLU A 123 -25.14 -0.35 9.77
CA GLU A 123 -25.35 0.61 10.87
C GLU A 123 -24.13 1.51 11.11
N SER A 124 -22.97 1.11 10.59
CA SER A 124 -21.68 1.70 10.91
C SER A 124 -20.77 1.86 9.68
N ALA A 125 -21.36 2.20 8.53
CA ALA A 125 -20.62 2.37 7.27
C ALA A 125 -19.48 3.40 7.39
N GLU A 126 -19.74 4.55 8.01
CA GLU A 126 -18.72 5.57 8.25
C GLU A 126 -17.57 5.06 9.13
N LYS A 127 -17.89 4.25 10.15
CA LYS A 127 -16.90 3.65 11.03
C LYS A 127 -16.06 2.61 10.30
N LEU A 128 -16.70 1.73 9.52
CA LEU A 128 -16.02 0.73 8.71
C LEU A 128 -15.12 1.38 7.65
N GLN A 129 -15.58 2.48 7.05
CA GLN A 129 -14.80 3.27 6.09
C GLN A 129 -13.57 3.87 6.77
N LYS A 130 -13.75 4.47 7.93
CA LYS A 130 -12.64 5.03 8.71
C LYS A 130 -11.63 3.95 9.08
N GLN A 131 -12.08 2.80 9.57
CA GLN A 131 -11.19 1.68 9.93
C GLN A 131 -10.48 1.10 8.70
N PHE A 132 -11.15 1.02 7.55
CA PHE A 132 -10.52 0.66 6.29
C PHE A 132 -9.40 1.65 5.93
N GLN A 133 -9.67 2.95 5.98
CA GLN A 133 -8.69 4.00 5.68
C GLN A 133 -7.49 3.94 6.64
N GLU A 134 -7.74 3.88 7.95
CA GLU A 134 -6.72 3.73 8.98
C GLU A 134 -5.92 2.43 8.79
N GLY A 135 -6.58 1.36 8.37
CA GLY A 135 -5.95 0.08 8.10
C GLY A 135 -4.98 0.14 6.93
N VAL A 136 -5.40 0.74 5.81
CA VAL A 136 -4.54 0.95 4.64
C VAL A 136 -3.36 1.86 4.99
N GLU A 137 -3.59 2.96 5.71
CA GLU A 137 -2.52 3.86 6.15
C GLU A 137 -1.52 3.15 7.07
N THR A 138 -2.01 2.36 8.01
CA THR A 138 -1.18 1.57 8.93
C THR A 138 -0.33 0.57 8.16
N LEU A 139 -0.90 -0.14 7.17
CA LEU A 139 -0.16 -1.06 6.33
C LEU A 139 1.01 -0.38 5.61
N VAL A 140 0.76 0.76 4.98
CA VAL A 140 1.80 1.53 4.26
C VAL A 140 2.87 2.04 5.23
N LYS A 141 2.45 2.64 6.36
CA LYS A 141 3.35 3.22 7.35
C LYS A 141 4.27 2.17 7.98
N GLU A 142 3.72 1.08 8.47
CA GLU A 142 4.50 0.04 9.14
C GLU A 142 5.43 -0.69 8.17
N SER A 143 5.04 -0.80 6.91
CA SER A 143 5.90 -1.37 5.86
C SER A 143 7.06 -0.44 5.50
N ASN A 144 6.88 0.89 5.57
CA ASN A 144 7.98 1.84 5.48
C ASN A 144 8.90 1.78 6.70
N THR A 145 8.36 1.59 7.91
CA THR A 145 9.17 1.39 9.13
C THR A 145 10.11 0.19 8.97
N ILE A 146 9.61 -0.92 8.40
CA ILE A 146 10.46 -2.07 8.06
C ILE A 146 11.51 -1.64 7.02
N ALA A 147 11.14 -1.01 5.91
CA ALA A 147 12.12 -0.59 4.90
C ALA A 147 13.23 0.31 5.48
N GLU A 148 12.89 1.25 6.35
CA GLU A 148 13.84 2.19 6.96
C GLU A 148 14.80 1.52 7.94
N ALA A 149 14.31 0.63 8.81
CA ALA A 149 15.16 -0.11 9.74
C ALA A 149 16.26 -0.91 9.03
N PHE A 150 16.03 -1.29 7.77
CA PHE A 150 16.95 -2.10 6.98
C PHE A 150 17.88 -1.32 6.07
N LYS A 151 17.63 -0.02 5.83
CA LYS A 151 18.64 0.84 5.20
C LYS A 151 19.95 0.87 6.00
N GLN A 152 19.89 0.58 7.31
CA GLN A 152 21.04 0.57 8.22
C GLN A 152 21.80 -0.77 8.27
N ASN A 153 21.29 -1.87 7.70
CA ASN A 153 21.93 -3.20 7.77
C ASN A 153 22.34 -3.68 6.34
N SER A 154 23.62 -3.96 6.12
CA SER A 154 24.17 -4.24 4.77
C SER A 154 24.09 -5.73 4.40
N GLY A 155 23.29 -6.11 3.39
CA GLY A 155 23.31 -7.46 2.79
C GLY A 155 22.05 -7.87 2.02
N HIS A 156 21.97 -9.18 1.70
CA HIS A 156 20.90 -9.91 0.97
C HIS A 156 19.46 -9.63 1.47
N VAL A 157 19.33 -9.13 2.70
CA VAL A 157 18.06 -8.76 3.34
C VAL A 157 17.38 -7.55 2.66
N LYS A 158 18.11 -6.76 1.86
CA LYS A 158 17.55 -5.57 1.18
C LYS A 158 16.52 -5.91 0.11
N GLU A 159 16.74 -6.97 -0.68
CA GLU A 159 15.84 -7.34 -1.78
C GLU A 159 14.52 -7.92 -1.27
N GLU A 160 14.59 -8.83 -0.30
CA GLU A 160 13.40 -9.45 0.31
C GLU A 160 12.52 -8.40 1.01
N ILE A 161 13.14 -7.42 1.68
CA ILE A 161 12.41 -6.34 2.35
C ILE A 161 11.81 -5.35 1.37
N ALA A 162 12.52 -5.02 0.30
CA ALA A 162 11.91 -4.25 -0.77
C ALA A 162 10.70 -5.00 -1.36
N GLY A 163 10.78 -6.33 -1.45
CA GLY A 163 9.65 -7.20 -1.80
C GLY A 163 8.48 -7.08 -0.82
N PHE A 164 8.71 -7.15 0.49
CA PHE A 164 7.66 -6.99 1.50
C PHE A 164 7.00 -5.61 1.43
N THR A 165 7.81 -4.54 1.42
CA THR A 165 7.25 -3.20 1.39
C THR A 165 6.51 -2.94 0.08
N LYS A 166 7.01 -3.43 -1.06
CA LYS A 166 6.26 -3.38 -2.31
C LYS A 166 4.94 -4.13 -2.20
N LYS A 167 4.92 -5.36 -1.70
CA LYS A 167 3.69 -6.16 -1.55
C LYS A 167 2.66 -5.43 -0.66
N ALA A 168 3.09 -4.83 0.44
CA ALA A 168 2.21 -4.05 1.30
C ALA A 168 1.64 -2.82 0.60
N VAL A 169 2.46 -2.11 -0.17
CA VAL A 169 1.98 -0.95 -0.93
C VAL A 169 1.06 -1.36 -2.08
N ASP A 170 1.35 -2.46 -2.77
CA ASP A 170 0.48 -3.02 -3.81
C ASP A 170 -0.90 -3.35 -3.22
N ILE A 171 -0.95 -4.04 -2.06
CA ILE A 171 -2.21 -4.31 -1.34
C ILE A 171 -2.96 -3.01 -1.02
N ALA A 172 -2.27 -1.99 -0.54
CA ALA A 172 -2.87 -0.70 -0.20
C ALA A 172 -3.43 0.04 -1.43
N VAL A 173 -2.68 0.06 -2.53
CA VAL A 173 -3.07 0.68 -3.80
C VAL A 173 -4.27 -0.06 -4.39
N GLU A 174 -4.21 -1.38 -4.49
CA GLU A 174 -5.31 -2.20 -5.01
C GLU A 174 -6.58 -2.03 -4.18
N ALA A 175 -6.48 -2.09 -2.84
CA ALA A 175 -7.64 -1.94 -1.97
C ALA A 175 -8.31 -0.56 -2.15
N THR A 176 -7.52 0.50 -2.23
CA THR A 176 -8.05 1.86 -2.39
C THR A 176 -8.62 2.12 -3.79
N GLN A 177 -7.96 1.62 -4.84
CA GLN A 177 -8.45 1.71 -6.21
C GLN A 177 -9.74 0.91 -6.40
N ASN A 178 -9.77 -0.35 -5.98
CA ASN A 178 -10.94 -1.21 -6.10
C ASN A 178 -12.16 -0.61 -5.39
N LEU A 179 -11.99 -0.10 -4.18
CA LEU A 179 -13.07 0.57 -3.46
C LEU A 179 -13.55 1.83 -4.19
N ASN A 180 -12.63 2.69 -4.62
CA ASN A 180 -12.97 3.91 -5.35
C ASN A 180 -13.71 3.60 -6.66
N ASP A 181 -13.26 2.61 -7.42
CA ASP A 181 -13.82 2.28 -8.73
C ASP A 181 -15.19 1.60 -8.62
N GLN A 182 -15.38 0.75 -7.61
CA GLN A 182 -16.70 0.16 -7.34
C GLN A 182 -17.71 1.20 -6.87
N LEU A 183 -17.28 2.15 -6.02
CA LEU A 183 -18.13 3.23 -5.56
C LEU A 183 -18.52 4.20 -6.70
N LYS A 184 -17.58 4.56 -7.58
CA LYS A 184 -17.87 5.34 -8.78
C LYS A 184 -18.83 4.60 -9.72
N SER A 185 -18.60 3.30 -9.91
CA SER A 185 -19.47 2.46 -10.74
C SER A 185 -20.89 2.38 -10.17
N ALA A 186 -21.04 2.29 -8.86
CA ALA A 186 -22.33 2.31 -8.17
C ALA A 186 -23.06 3.65 -8.37
N ALA A 187 -22.36 4.79 -8.23
CA ALA A 187 -22.94 6.11 -8.47
C ALA A 187 -23.39 6.31 -9.92
N ASN A 188 -22.58 5.86 -10.89
CA ASN A 188 -22.91 5.98 -12.31
C ASN A 188 -24.13 5.12 -12.69
N GLN A 189 -24.22 3.88 -12.18
CA GLN A 189 -25.36 3.00 -12.43
C GLN A 189 -26.66 3.56 -11.86
N ALA A 190 -26.60 4.18 -10.67
CA ALA A 190 -27.76 4.82 -10.07
C ALA A 190 -28.26 6.03 -10.89
N THR A 191 -27.33 6.80 -11.47
CA THR A 191 -27.68 7.95 -12.32
C THR A 191 -28.39 7.51 -13.61
N ILE A 192 -27.89 6.45 -14.27
CA ILE A 192 -28.50 5.90 -15.49
C ILE A 192 -29.91 5.32 -15.24
N ALA A 193 -30.16 4.78 -14.04
CA ALA A 193 -31.47 4.23 -13.68
C ALA A 193 -32.54 5.32 -13.45
N ILE A 194 -32.12 6.52 -13.03
CA ILE A 194 -33.01 7.67 -12.85
C ILE A 194 -33.40 8.28 -14.21
N ASP A 195 -32.43 8.42 -15.13
CA ASP A 195 -32.69 8.97 -16.47
C ASP A 195 -33.56 8.07 -17.36
N LYS A 196 -33.61 6.75 -17.11
CA LYS A 196 -34.49 5.83 -17.84
C LYS A 196 -35.94 5.80 -17.33
N LYS A 197 -36.24 6.44 -16.20
CA LYS A 197 -37.58 6.49 -15.60
C LYS A 197 -38.33 7.81 -15.84
N ASN A 198 -37.69 8.79 -16.47
CA ASN A 198 -38.27 10.05 -16.93
C ASN A 198 -38.38 10.07 -18.46
#